data_AF-A0A7C5JAT3-F1
#
_entry.id   AF-A0A7C5JAT3-F1
#
_cell.length_a   1.000
_cell.length_b   1.000
_cell.length_c   1.000
_cell.angle_alpha   90.00
_cell.angle_beta   90.00
_cell.angle_gamma   90.00
#
_symmetry.space_group_name_H-M   'P 1'
#
loop_
_entity.id
_entity.type
_entity.pdbx_description
1 polymer ?
#
loop_
_entity_poly.entity_id
_entity_poly.type
_entity_poly.pdbx_seq_one_letter_code
_entity_poly.pdbx_strand_id
1 'polypeptide(L)'
;MHIQRMQQYFDGIYYIPHPLWHIGTYYLSHLLKVEYGIAASIFTAFLVTLYAMIIYKIAQSLDENKEDYAKWFLITLISLTIGPMFIVSLNSRIYMGPGSPSIWHNVTLLMVKPLALLSVYYTIRFFTSNQLYYSVLAAIVTIVSIFAKPNFIIIFLPALVVFILLKRSFEKRKLLFALVVILFSVASLAYQFTHEFGKGKDSSIIFDFLGVWSIYTPSVTVSVLMALGLPFLITLFNYQSVKKNEYIKFSWLLVLFAFILFACFAEGGERYSDGNFSWSWHLSLSFIYLFTIIEFFKQYFLMPAVVRYSLLAIMLYQVYVGWYFLVEMINGVAFNSSYDSFPFFFG
;
A
#
# COMPACT_ATOMS: atom_id res chain seq x y z
N MET A 1 15.49 -10.12 12.67
CA MET A 1 14.17 -10.72 12.97
C MET A 1 13.60 -11.58 11.83
N HIS A 2 13.23 -11.05 10.65
CA HIS A 2 12.60 -11.87 9.57
C HIS A 2 13.48 -13.03 9.07
N ILE A 3 14.78 -12.80 8.85
CA ILE A 3 15.73 -13.86 8.44
C ILE A 3 15.87 -14.95 9.52
N GLN A 4 15.91 -14.57 10.79
CA GLN A 4 16.00 -15.52 11.92
C GLN A 4 14.73 -16.38 12.02
N ARG A 5 13.55 -15.77 11.88
CA ARG A 5 12.26 -16.49 11.88
C ARG A 5 12.09 -17.40 10.68
N MET A 6 12.74 -17.10 9.55
CA MET A 6 12.70 -17.94 8.35
C MET A 6 13.31 -19.32 8.59
N GLN A 7 14.47 -19.42 9.26
CA GLN A 7 15.08 -20.72 9.59
C GLN A 7 14.12 -21.57 10.43
N GLN A 8 13.61 -20.99 11.51
CA GLN A 8 12.65 -21.65 12.40
C GLN A 8 11.37 -22.11 11.68
N TYR A 9 10.94 -21.38 10.64
CA TYR A 9 9.80 -21.77 9.81
C TYR A 9 10.07 -23.02 8.97
N PHE A 10 11.24 -23.10 8.32
CA PHE A 10 11.61 -24.27 7.52
C PHE A 10 11.98 -25.49 8.37
N ASP A 11 12.43 -25.25 9.61
CA ASP A 11 12.68 -26.31 10.60
C ASP A 11 11.37 -26.82 11.26
N GLY A 12 10.21 -26.24 10.93
CA GLY A 12 8.91 -26.61 11.49
C GLY A 12 8.69 -26.15 12.94
N ILE A 13 9.56 -25.29 13.46
CA ILE A 13 9.55 -24.80 14.85
C ILE A 13 8.61 -23.60 15.02
N TYR A 14 8.46 -22.77 13.99
CA TYR A 14 7.70 -21.52 14.07
C TYR A 14 6.75 -21.34 12.89
N TYR A 15 5.49 -21.00 13.16
CA TYR A 15 4.51 -20.70 12.11
C TYR A 15 4.60 -19.24 11.65
N ILE A 16 4.71 -19.02 10.34
CA ILE A 16 4.62 -17.69 9.71
C ILE A 16 3.31 -17.63 8.89
N PRO A 17 2.33 -16.81 9.30
CA PRO A 17 1.02 -16.73 8.63
C PRO A 17 1.08 -16.22 7.19
N HIS A 18 2.05 -15.35 6.90
CA HIS A 18 2.28 -14.74 5.60
C HIS A 18 3.71 -15.05 5.11
N PRO A 19 3.97 -16.30 4.68
CA PRO A 19 5.33 -16.79 4.48
C PRO A 19 5.95 -16.42 3.14
N LEU A 20 5.21 -15.81 2.19
CA LEU A 20 5.67 -15.70 0.80
C LEU A 20 7.02 -15.01 0.62
N TRP A 21 7.29 -13.93 1.37
CA TRP A 21 8.61 -13.29 1.30
C TRP A 21 9.73 -14.23 1.80
N HIS A 22 9.49 -14.91 2.93
CA HIS A 22 10.42 -15.87 3.53
C HIS A 22 10.69 -17.05 2.60
N ILE A 23 9.64 -17.56 1.93
CA ILE A 23 9.74 -18.63 0.94
C ILE A 23 10.61 -18.20 -0.24
N GLY A 24 10.37 -17.01 -0.79
CA GLY A 24 11.17 -16.47 -1.90
C GLY A 24 12.64 -16.30 -1.53
N THR A 25 12.93 -15.74 -0.35
CA THR A 25 14.30 -15.60 0.16
C THR A 25 14.99 -16.94 0.37
N TYR A 26 14.31 -17.92 0.97
CA TYR A 26 14.87 -19.25 1.22
C TYR A 26 15.26 -19.95 -0.08
N TYR A 27 14.34 -20.06 -1.04
CA TYR A 27 14.64 -20.75 -2.30
C TYR A 27 15.69 -20.02 -3.13
N LEU A 28 15.71 -18.68 -3.11
CA LEU A 28 16.74 -17.92 -3.80
C LEU A 28 18.14 -18.14 -3.19
N SER A 29 18.22 -18.22 -1.86
CA SER A 29 19.47 -18.56 -1.16
C SER A 29 19.99 -19.94 -1.57
N HIS A 30 19.12 -20.95 -1.64
CA HIS A 30 19.50 -22.31 -2.04
C HIS A 30 19.89 -22.39 -3.52
N LEU A 31 19.16 -21.70 -4.39
CA LEU A 31 19.42 -21.67 -5.83
C LEU A 31 20.77 -21.00 -6.14
N LEU A 32 21.06 -19.86 -5.51
CA LEU A 32 22.28 -19.09 -5.74
C LEU A 32 23.46 -19.53 -4.85
N LYS A 33 23.22 -20.40 -3.87
CA LYS A 33 24.19 -20.82 -2.85
C LYS A 33 24.83 -19.64 -2.09
N VAL A 34 24.00 -18.67 -1.71
CA VAL A 34 24.42 -17.47 -0.97
C VAL A 34 23.76 -17.39 0.39
N GLU A 35 24.34 -16.61 1.30
CA GLU A 35 23.75 -16.36 2.62
C GLU A 35 22.35 -15.72 2.54
N TYR A 36 21.51 -15.98 3.54
CA TYR A 36 20.15 -15.48 3.58
C TYR A 36 20.06 -13.94 3.54
N GLY A 37 21.04 -13.22 4.09
CA GLY A 37 21.10 -11.76 4.01
C GLY A 37 21.21 -11.26 2.56
N ILE A 38 22.10 -11.88 1.78
CA ILE A 38 22.30 -11.55 0.36
C ILE A 38 21.05 -11.92 -0.44
N ALA A 39 20.50 -13.12 -0.23
CA ALA A 39 19.28 -13.57 -0.90
C ALA A 39 18.07 -12.67 -0.57
N ALA A 40 17.93 -12.22 0.67
CA ALA A 40 16.88 -11.29 1.09
C ALA A 40 16.97 -9.96 0.35
N SER A 41 18.18 -9.40 0.22
CA SER A 41 18.44 -8.16 -0.51
C SER A 41 18.13 -8.31 -2.01
N ILE A 42 18.60 -9.38 -2.65
CA ILE A 42 18.34 -9.64 -4.08
C ILE A 42 16.84 -9.83 -4.32
N PHE A 43 16.17 -10.63 -3.50
CA PHE A 43 14.74 -10.89 -3.65
C PHE A 43 13.91 -9.61 -3.44
N THR A 44 14.28 -8.78 -2.45
CA THR A 44 13.61 -7.51 -2.20
C THR A 44 13.83 -6.52 -3.34
N ALA A 45 15.04 -6.43 -3.91
CA ALA A 45 15.32 -5.61 -5.09
C ALA A 45 14.51 -6.08 -6.31
N PHE A 46 14.38 -7.39 -6.51
CA PHE A 46 13.50 -7.96 -7.52
C PHE A 46 12.03 -7.54 -7.32
N LEU A 47 11.51 -7.60 -6.09
CA LEU A 47 10.12 -7.19 -5.79
C LEU A 47 9.88 -5.70 -6.08
N VAL A 48 10.83 -4.82 -5.71
CA VAL A 48 10.74 -3.38 -6.01
C VAL A 48 10.77 -3.14 -7.52
N THR A 49 11.63 -3.86 -8.25
CA THR A 49 11.73 -3.77 -9.71
C THR A 49 10.45 -4.28 -10.39
N LEU A 50 9.91 -5.40 -9.92
CA LEU A 50 8.63 -5.95 -10.37
C LEU A 50 7.49 -4.95 -10.15
N TYR A 51 7.44 -4.32 -8.97
CA TYR A 51 6.45 -3.30 -8.66
C TYR A 51 6.58 -2.08 -9.59
N ALA A 52 7.81 -1.62 -9.86
CA ALA A 52 8.08 -0.55 -10.82
C ALA A 52 7.56 -0.88 -12.23
N MET A 53 7.84 -2.10 -12.72
CA MET A 53 7.36 -2.56 -14.03
C MET A 53 5.83 -2.62 -14.09
N ILE A 54 5.17 -3.07 -13.01
CA ILE A 54 3.71 -3.12 -12.93
C ILE A 54 3.13 -1.70 -12.95
N ILE A 55 3.67 -0.75 -12.17
CA ILE A 55 3.25 0.65 -12.19
C ILE A 55 3.38 1.22 -13.60
N TYR A 56 4.54 1.04 -14.23
CA TYR A 56 4.80 1.51 -15.59
C TYR A 56 3.76 0.98 -16.58
N LYS A 57 3.51 -0.33 -16.57
CA LYS A 57 2.57 -0.98 -17.50
C LYS A 57 1.13 -0.59 -17.23
N ILE A 58 0.75 -0.43 -15.97
CA ILE A 58 -0.59 0.07 -15.61
C ILE A 58 -0.76 1.51 -16.09
N ALA A 59 0.18 2.41 -15.75
CA ALA A 59 0.12 3.81 -16.17
C ALA A 59 0.00 3.95 -17.70
N GLN A 60 0.84 3.22 -18.45
CA GLN A 60 0.77 3.13 -19.91
C GLN A 60 -0.58 2.60 -20.41
N SER A 61 -1.15 1.59 -19.74
CA SER A 61 -2.43 0.99 -20.17
C SER A 61 -3.66 1.87 -19.92
N LEU A 62 -3.55 2.86 -19.03
CA LEU A 62 -4.66 3.73 -18.61
C LEU A 62 -4.70 5.07 -19.36
N ASP A 63 -3.74 5.30 -20.25
CA ASP A 63 -3.68 6.43 -21.16
C ASP A 63 -3.87 5.97 -22.62
N GLU A 64 -4.39 6.87 -23.44
CA GLU A 64 -4.55 6.67 -24.87
C GLU A 64 -3.20 6.77 -25.59
N ASN A 65 -2.32 7.69 -25.16
CA ASN A 65 -0.99 7.86 -25.76
C ASN A 65 0.05 6.90 -25.16
N LYS A 66 0.07 5.66 -25.63
CA LYS A 66 0.95 4.61 -25.09
C LYS A 66 2.44 4.81 -25.38
N GLU A 67 2.81 5.69 -26.31
CA GLU A 67 4.18 5.87 -26.79
C GLU A 67 4.99 6.90 -25.99
N ASP A 68 4.38 7.57 -25.01
CA ASP A 68 5.09 8.51 -24.13
C ASP A 68 5.88 7.80 -23.02
N TYR A 69 6.97 7.12 -23.42
CA TYR A 69 7.83 6.35 -22.50
C TYR A 69 8.38 7.21 -21.35
N ALA A 70 8.69 8.48 -21.63
CA ALA A 70 9.23 9.42 -20.63
C ALA A 70 8.19 9.74 -19.54
N LYS A 71 6.94 9.98 -19.91
CA LYS A 71 5.84 10.17 -18.96
C LYS A 71 5.62 8.95 -18.07
N TRP A 72 5.63 7.74 -18.62
CA TRP A 72 5.47 6.50 -17.84
C TRP A 72 6.63 6.25 -16.88
N PHE A 73 7.85 6.51 -17.34
CA PHE A 73 9.02 6.46 -16.49
C PHE A 73 8.92 7.48 -15.34
N LEU A 74 8.54 8.73 -15.63
CA LEU A 74 8.39 9.78 -14.63
C LEU A 74 7.32 9.44 -13.59
N ILE A 75 6.12 9.01 -14.03
CA ILE A 75 5.05 8.57 -13.12
C ILE A 75 5.52 7.42 -12.22
N THR A 76 6.25 6.47 -12.79
CA THR A 76 6.79 5.32 -12.03
C THR A 76 7.80 5.79 -10.99
N LEU A 77 8.75 6.63 -11.38
CA LEU A 77 9.75 7.18 -10.48
C LEU A 77 9.12 7.96 -9.32
N ILE A 78 8.17 8.85 -9.63
CA ILE A 78 7.44 9.63 -8.62
C ILE A 78 6.68 8.67 -7.69
N SER A 79 5.92 7.71 -8.22
CA SER A 79 5.10 6.81 -7.41
C SER A 79 5.91 5.91 -6.47
N LEU A 80 7.17 5.60 -6.81
CA LEU A 80 8.09 4.81 -5.98
C LEU A 80 8.80 5.63 -4.90
N THR A 81 8.96 6.93 -5.13
CA THR A 81 9.81 7.81 -4.32
C THR A 81 9.05 8.89 -3.57
N ILE A 82 7.77 9.10 -3.88
CA ILE A 82 6.95 10.10 -3.21
C ILE A 82 6.80 9.76 -1.72
N GLY A 83 7.24 10.68 -0.87
CA GLY A 83 7.15 10.59 0.57
C GLY A 83 5.85 11.17 1.13
N PRO A 84 5.71 11.19 2.45
CA PRO A 84 4.62 11.86 3.13
C PRO A 84 4.72 13.37 2.94
N MET A 85 3.59 14.08 3.07
CA MET A 85 3.65 15.53 3.29
C MET A 85 4.20 15.71 4.69
N PHE A 86 5.26 16.48 4.84
CA PHE A 86 5.92 16.68 6.11
C PHE A 86 6.03 18.17 6.41
N ILE A 87 5.74 18.56 7.65
CA ILE A 87 5.90 19.92 8.15
C ILE A 87 6.39 19.77 9.59
N VAL A 88 7.61 20.23 9.86
CA VAL A 88 8.32 20.04 11.14
C VAL A 88 7.48 20.50 12.34
N SER A 89 6.80 21.65 12.21
CA SER A 89 5.97 22.20 13.28
C SER A 89 4.70 21.41 13.57
N LEU A 90 4.28 20.51 12.68
CA LEU A 90 3.05 19.72 12.81
C LEU A 90 3.30 18.28 13.24
N ASN A 91 4.48 17.73 12.95
CA ASN A 91 4.84 16.38 13.37
C ASN A 91 6.36 16.23 13.53
N SER A 92 6.78 15.55 14.59
CA SER A 92 8.19 15.32 14.87
C SER A 92 8.79 14.15 14.07
N ARG A 93 7.95 13.25 13.55
CA ARG A 93 8.40 12.05 12.82
C ARG A 93 7.95 12.14 11.37
N ILE A 94 8.89 11.94 10.44
CA ILE A 94 8.60 12.11 9.00
C ILE A 94 7.59 11.06 8.51
N TYR A 95 7.78 9.80 8.88
CA TYR A 95 7.02 8.67 8.35
C TYR A 95 5.92 8.13 9.27
N MET A 96 5.99 8.45 10.57
CA MET A 96 5.02 8.02 11.56
C MET A 96 3.95 9.09 11.77
N GLY A 97 2.69 8.67 11.97
CA GLY A 97 1.56 9.58 12.10
C GLY A 97 0.76 9.67 10.80
N PRO A 98 1.07 10.60 9.87
CA PRO A 98 0.43 10.67 8.55
C PRO A 98 0.55 9.35 7.78
N GLY A 99 1.64 8.61 7.99
CA GLY A 99 2.01 7.51 7.13
C GLY A 99 2.54 8.01 5.78
N SER A 100 3.00 7.09 4.95
CA SER A 100 3.61 7.38 3.65
C SER A 100 3.08 6.46 2.56
N PRO A 101 2.86 6.96 1.33
CA PRO A 101 2.54 6.14 0.17
C PRO A 101 3.71 5.22 -0.25
N SER A 102 4.95 5.61 0.06
CA SER A 102 6.14 4.81 -0.22
C SER A 102 6.66 4.17 1.08
N ILE A 103 6.93 2.87 1.05
CA ILE A 103 7.45 2.12 2.19
C ILE A 103 8.55 1.22 1.67
N TRP A 104 9.76 1.38 2.22
CA TRP A 104 10.95 0.63 1.80
C TRP A 104 11.48 -0.31 2.90
N HIS A 105 11.19 -0.03 4.18
CA HIS A 105 11.70 -0.83 5.30
C HIS A 105 10.91 -2.13 5.55
N ASN A 106 9.67 -2.23 5.07
CA ASN A 106 8.79 -3.36 5.37
C ASN A 106 8.76 -4.37 4.21
N VAL A 107 9.59 -5.41 4.30
CA VAL A 107 9.75 -6.43 3.25
C VAL A 107 8.46 -7.21 2.92
N THR A 108 7.62 -7.46 3.93
CA THR A 108 6.33 -8.14 3.72
C THR A 108 5.33 -7.23 2.99
N LEU A 109 5.41 -5.92 3.18
CA LEU A 109 4.64 -4.97 2.39
C LEU A 109 5.17 -4.82 0.97
N LEU A 110 6.50 -4.87 0.78
CA LEU A 110 7.09 -4.91 -0.56
C LEU A 110 6.64 -6.16 -1.34
N MET A 111 6.43 -7.30 -0.65
CA MET A 111 5.88 -8.51 -1.26
C MET A 111 4.40 -8.36 -1.67
N VAL A 112 3.56 -7.73 -0.83
CA VAL A 112 2.11 -7.64 -1.11
C VAL A 112 1.77 -6.54 -2.14
N LYS A 113 2.52 -5.43 -2.19
CA LYS A 113 2.26 -4.28 -3.08
C LYS A 113 1.99 -4.67 -4.56
N PRO A 114 2.85 -5.45 -5.25
CA PRO A 114 2.60 -5.82 -6.64
C PRO A 114 1.32 -6.66 -6.81
N LEU A 115 1.04 -7.58 -5.88
CA LEU A 115 -0.15 -8.42 -5.92
C LEU A 115 -1.43 -7.61 -5.68
N ALA A 116 -1.40 -6.73 -4.69
CA ALA A 116 -2.51 -5.86 -4.34
C ALA A 116 -2.83 -4.84 -5.44
N LEU A 117 -1.81 -4.24 -6.07
CA LEU A 117 -2.02 -3.35 -7.20
C LEU A 117 -2.62 -4.08 -8.41
N LEU A 118 -2.13 -5.28 -8.73
CA LEU A 118 -2.72 -6.11 -9.78
C LEU A 118 -4.15 -6.55 -9.45
N SER A 119 -4.46 -6.85 -8.18
CA SER A 119 -5.80 -7.16 -7.71
C SER A 119 -6.77 -6.01 -8.01
N VAL A 120 -6.42 -4.78 -7.61
CA VAL A 120 -7.21 -3.58 -7.92
C VAL A 120 -7.34 -3.42 -9.43
N TYR A 121 -6.24 -3.51 -10.16
CA TYR A 121 -6.22 -3.30 -11.60
C TYR A 121 -7.17 -4.27 -12.33
N TYR A 122 -7.00 -5.58 -12.12
CA TYR A 122 -7.80 -6.60 -12.80
C TYR A 122 -9.25 -6.63 -12.33
N THR A 123 -9.52 -6.32 -11.06
CA THR A 123 -10.90 -6.18 -10.56
C THR A 123 -11.63 -5.09 -11.32
N ILE A 124 -11.04 -3.90 -11.46
CA ILE A 124 -11.66 -2.80 -12.20
C ILE A 124 -11.76 -3.11 -13.71
N ARG A 125 -10.76 -3.77 -14.31
CA ARG A 125 -10.84 -4.24 -15.71
C ARG A 125 -11.97 -5.24 -15.91
N PHE A 126 -12.17 -6.16 -14.96
CA PHE A 126 -13.29 -7.11 -15.02
C PHE A 126 -14.64 -6.39 -14.90
N PHE A 127 -14.78 -5.44 -13.97
CA PHE A 127 -16.04 -4.73 -13.77
C PHE A 127 -16.42 -3.83 -14.97
N THR A 128 -15.44 -3.32 -15.69
CA THR A 128 -15.63 -2.47 -16.88
C THR A 128 -15.84 -3.27 -18.17
N SER A 129 -15.08 -4.36 -18.38
CA SER A 129 -15.13 -5.13 -19.63
C SER A 129 -15.97 -6.41 -19.59
N ASN A 130 -16.29 -6.89 -18.38
CA ASN A 130 -16.96 -8.18 -18.13
C ASN A 130 -16.21 -9.42 -18.71
N GLN A 131 -14.92 -9.29 -19.03
CA GLN A 131 -14.11 -10.37 -19.59
C GLN A 131 -13.63 -11.30 -18.47
N LEU A 132 -13.93 -12.59 -18.60
CA LEU A 132 -13.74 -13.58 -17.53
C LEU A 132 -12.27 -13.75 -17.12
N TYR A 133 -11.33 -13.65 -18.05
CA TYR A 133 -9.90 -13.81 -17.71
C TYR A 133 -9.43 -12.75 -16.70
N TYR A 134 -9.97 -11.53 -16.73
CA TYR A 134 -9.66 -10.53 -15.71
C TYR A 134 -10.20 -10.93 -14.34
N SER A 135 -11.37 -11.57 -14.26
CA SER A 135 -11.89 -12.08 -12.98
C SER A 135 -11.02 -13.19 -12.40
N VAL A 136 -10.50 -14.08 -13.26
CA VAL A 136 -9.61 -15.17 -12.86
C VAL A 136 -8.28 -14.61 -12.38
N LEU A 137 -7.66 -13.71 -13.15
CA LEU A 137 -6.42 -13.05 -12.76
C LEU A 137 -6.60 -12.28 -11.46
N ALA A 138 -7.68 -11.51 -11.32
CA ALA A 138 -8.00 -10.78 -10.09
C ALA A 138 -8.15 -11.73 -8.89
N ALA A 139 -8.89 -12.83 -9.04
CA ALA A 139 -9.10 -13.79 -7.95
C ALA A 139 -7.78 -14.42 -7.50
N ILE A 140 -6.95 -14.88 -8.45
CA ILE A 140 -5.65 -15.49 -8.15
C ILE A 140 -4.75 -14.51 -7.40
N VAL A 141 -4.51 -13.31 -7.94
CA VAL A 141 -3.59 -12.36 -7.30
C VAL A 141 -4.12 -11.88 -5.95
N THR A 142 -5.45 -11.76 -5.79
CA THR A 142 -6.08 -11.39 -4.51
C THR A 142 -5.87 -12.49 -3.47
N ILE A 143 -6.12 -13.75 -3.80
CA ILE A 143 -5.95 -14.87 -2.87
C ILE A 143 -4.46 -15.04 -2.50
N VAL A 144 -3.55 -14.96 -3.48
CA VAL A 144 -2.10 -15.04 -3.22
C VAL A 144 -1.63 -13.89 -2.33
N SER A 145 -2.23 -12.70 -2.43
CA SER A 145 -1.86 -11.55 -1.59
C SER A 145 -2.04 -11.80 -0.09
N ILE A 146 -2.96 -12.67 0.31
CA ILE A 146 -3.23 -13.02 1.72
C ILE A 146 -1.99 -13.66 2.36
N PHE A 147 -1.29 -14.51 1.61
CA PHE A 147 -0.07 -15.18 2.05
C PHE A 147 1.16 -14.27 1.95
N ALA A 148 1.07 -13.14 1.24
CA ALA A 148 2.10 -12.10 1.26
C ALA A 148 1.96 -11.22 2.50
N LYS A 149 0.73 -10.72 2.75
CA LYS A 149 0.34 -10.01 3.98
C LYS A 149 -1.18 -9.77 3.98
N PRO A 150 -1.92 -10.11 5.06
CA PRO A 150 -3.38 -9.99 5.09
C PRO A 150 -3.91 -8.54 5.10
N ASN A 151 -3.07 -7.54 5.36
CA ASN A 151 -3.50 -6.14 5.46
C ASN A 151 -4.26 -5.60 4.23
N PHE A 152 -3.92 -6.05 3.03
CA PHE A 152 -4.65 -5.64 1.83
C PHE A 152 -6.07 -6.22 1.80
N ILE A 153 -6.23 -7.50 2.11
CA ILE A 153 -7.52 -8.18 1.94
C ILE A 153 -8.57 -7.66 2.92
N ILE A 154 -8.15 -7.27 4.13
CA ILE A 154 -9.03 -6.73 5.18
C ILE A 154 -9.75 -5.46 4.68
N ILE A 155 -9.08 -4.60 3.90
CA ILE A 155 -9.68 -3.38 3.35
C ILE A 155 -10.29 -3.61 1.96
N PHE A 156 -9.79 -4.58 1.19
CA PHE A 156 -10.26 -4.85 -0.15
C PHE A 156 -11.66 -5.47 -0.16
N LEU A 157 -11.96 -6.43 0.71
CA LEU A 157 -13.26 -7.09 0.76
C LEU A 157 -14.42 -6.10 1.00
N PRO A 158 -14.40 -5.25 2.05
CA PRO A 158 -15.48 -4.29 2.26
C PRO A 158 -15.52 -3.23 1.15
N ALA A 159 -14.38 -2.80 0.60
CA ALA A 159 -14.34 -1.91 -0.55
C ALA A 159 -15.01 -2.53 -1.79
N LEU A 160 -14.77 -3.82 -2.07
CA LEU A 160 -15.41 -4.56 -3.16
C LEU A 160 -16.93 -4.63 -3.01
N VAL A 161 -17.41 -4.94 -1.80
CA VAL A 161 -18.86 -4.99 -1.50
C VAL A 161 -19.49 -3.62 -1.74
N VAL A 162 -18.94 -2.56 -1.16
CA VAL A 162 -19.46 -1.20 -1.36
C VAL A 162 -19.38 -0.79 -2.82
N PHE A 163 -18.30 -1.13 -3.53
CA PHE A 163 -18.16 -0.83 -4.95
C PHE A 163 -19.27 -1.49 -5.79
N ILE A 164 -19.57 -2.77 -5.54
CA ILE A 164 -20.68 -3.48 -6.20
C ILE A 164 -22.02 -2.77 -5.94
N LEU A 165 -22.28 -2.39 -4.69
CA LEU A 165 -23.53 -1.71 -4.28
C LEU A 165 -23.66 -0.34 -4.96
N LEU A 166 -22.63 0.50 -4.88
CA LEU A 166 -22.62 1.83 -5.50
C LEU A 166 -22.76 1.75 -7.02
N LYS A 167 -22.18 0.72 -7.65
CA LYS A 167 -22.28 0.48 -9.08
C LYS A 167 -23.52 -0.25 -9.53
N ARG A 168 -24.34 -0.73 -8.59
CA ARG A 168 -25.48 -1.63 -8.87
C ARG A 168 -25.08 -2.79 -9.79
N SER A 169 -23.86 -3.30 -9.63
CA SER A 169 -23.26 -4.31 -10.52
C SER A 169 -23.60 -5.73 -10.07
N PHE A 170 -24.89 -6.07 -10.08
CA PHE A 170 -25.43 -7.34 -9.58
C PHE A 170 -25.46 -8.47 -10.62
N GLU A 171 -24.64 -8.38 -11.65
CA GLU A 171 -24.52 -9.45 -12.64
C GLU A 171 -23.98 -10.73 -11.99
N LYS A 172 -24.56 -11.89 -12.33
CA LYS A 172 -24.20 -13.21 -11.76
C LYS A 172 -22.70 -13.46 -11.74
N ARG A 173 -21.98 -13.11 -12.81
CA ARG A 173 -20.52 -13.30 -12.91
C ARG A 173 -19.74 -12.45 -11.90
N LYS A 174 -20.14 -11.19 -11.72
CA LYS A 174 -19.50 -10.25 -10.77
C LYS A 174 -19.77 -10.66 -9.33
N LEU A 175 -21.00 -11.10 -9.05
CA LEU A 175 -21.37 -11.64 -7.75
C LEU A 175 -20.66 -12.96 -7.43
N LEU A 176 -20.53 -13.86 -8.40
CA LEU A 176 -19.79 -15.11 -8.23
C LEU A 176 -18.30 -14.84 -7.97
N PHE A 177 -17.69 -13.92 -8.73
CA PHE A 177 -16.32 -13.48 -8.48
C PHE A 177 -16.16 -12.96 -7.04
N ALA A 178 -17.04 -12.05 -6.60
CA ALA A 178 -16.99 -11.51 -5.25
C ALA A 178 -17.17 -12.60 -4.19
N LEU A 179 -18.13 -13.52 -4.38
CA LEU A 179 -18.38 -14.63 -3.48
C LEU A 179 -17.15 -15.54 -3.34
N VAL A 180 -16.53 -15.92 -4.46
CA VAL A 180 -15.31 -16.76 -4.45
C VAL A 180 -14.19 -16.06 -3.69
N VAL A 181 -13.92 -14.79 -4.00
CA VAL A 181 -12.86 -14.02 -3.32
C VAL A 181 -13.16 -13.90 -1.83
N ILE A 182 -14.39 -13.55 -1.44
CA ILE A 182 -14.78 -13.41 -0.03
C ILE A 182 -14.65 -14.73 0.72
N LEU A 183 -15.21 -15.82 0.21
CA LEU A 183 -15.20 -17.12 0.90
C LEU A 183 -13.78 -17.63 1.12
N PHE A 184 -12.94 -17.62 0.07
CA PHE A 184 -11.54 -18.03 0.20
C PHE A 184 -10.79 -17.12 1.18
N SER A 185 -11.02 -15.81 1.10
CA SER A 185 -10.32 -14.85 1.94
C SER A 185 -10.69 -15.00 3.40
N VAL A 186 -11.98 -15.13 3.72
CA VAL A 186 -12.46 -15.35 5.09
C VAL A 186 -11.94 -16.68 5.64
N ALA A 187 -11.97 -17.75 4.86
CA ALA A 187 -11.43 -19.05 5.28
C ALA A 187 -9.92 -18.98 5.58
N SER A 188 -9.14 -18.34 4.70
CA SER A 188 -7.70 -18.16 4.90
C SER A 188 -7.38 -17.27 6.11
N LEU A 189 -8.11 -16.17 6.30
CA LEU A 189 -7.92 -15.29 7.46
C LEU A 189 -8.32 -15.98 8.77
N ALA A 190 -9.40 -16.75 8.77
CA ALA A 190 -9.80 -17.53 9.94
C ALA A 190 -8.72 -18.55 10.33
N TYR A 191 -8.16 -19.25 9.34
CA TYR A 191 -7.05 -20.19 9.56
C TYR A 191 -5.80 -19.49 10.12
N GLN A 192 -5.41 -18.33 9.57
CA GLN A 192 -4.28 -17.55 10.08
C GLN A 192 -4.56 -17.06 11.50
N PHE A 193 -5.78 -16.58 11.76
CA PHE A 193 -6.20 -16.08 13.07
C PHE A 193 -6.12 -17.16 14.15
N THR A 194 -6.56 -18.40 13.88
CA THR A 194 -6.46 -19.49 14.87
C THR A 194 -5.01 -19.86 15.22
N HIS A 195 -4.06 -19.60 14.33
CA HIS A 195 -2.64 -19.88 14.58
C HIS A 195 -1.90 -18.69 15.22
N GLU A 196 -2.28 -17.45 14.88
CA GLU A 196 -1.71 -16.26 15.49
C GLU A 196 -2.24 -16.00 16.91
N PHE A 197 -3.54 -16.16 17.10
CA PHE A 197 -4.28 -15.78 18.32
C PHE A 197 -4.80 -16.99 19.11
N GLY A 198 -4.51 -18.23 18.67
CA GLY A 198 -4.89 -19.45 19.38
C GLY A 198 -3.90 -19.85 20.48
N LYS A 199 -4.45 -20.43 21.56
CA LYS A 199 -3.78 -21.08 22.71
C LYS A 199 -2.56 -20.34 23.29
N GLY A 200 -2.83 -19.46 24.26
CA GLY A 200 -1.82 -19.04 25.26
C GLY A 200 -0.95 -17.83 24.92
N LYS A 201 -1.31 -17.03 23.91
CA LYS A 201 -0.69 -15.73 23.65
C LYS A 201 -1.67 -14.63 24.07
N ASP A 202 -1.21 -13.66 24.86
CA ASP A 202 -1.95 -12.44 25.26
C ASP A 202 -2.21 -11.47 24.08
N SER A 203 -2.19 -11.96 22.85
CA SER A 203 -2.57 -11.20 21.68
C SER A 203 -4.10 -11.24 21.55
N SER A 204 -4.74 -10.08 21.57
CA SER A 204 -6.16 -9.90 21.27
C SER A 204 -6.33 -8.76 20.27
N ILE A 205 -7.43 -8.74 19.52
CA ILE A 205 -7.83 -7.52 18.79
C ILE A 205 -8.74 -6.73 19.71
N ILE A 206 -8.41 -5.47 19.96
CA ILE A 206 -9.18 -4.56 20.80
C ILE A 206 -9.76 -3.42 19.97
N PHE A 207 -10.90 -2.90 20.41
CA PHE A 207 -11.43 -1.64 19.90
C PHE A 207 -10.83 -0.50 20.70
N ASP A 208 -10.15 0.40 20.02
CA ASP A 208 -9.57 1.59 20.63
C ASP A 208 -9.55 2.73 19.61
N PHE A 209 -10.45 3.69 19.81
CA PHE A 209 -10.65 4.77 18.86
C PHE A 209 -9.50 5.78 18.91
N LEU A 210 -8.71 5.83 17.84
CA LEU A 210 -7.54 6.67 17.64
C LEU A 210 -6.36 6.42 18.59
N GLY A 211 -6.47 5.48 19.54
CA GLY A 211 -5.46 5.24 20.57
C GLY A 211 -4.08 4.99 19.98
N VAL A 212 -3.93 3.95 19.15
CA VAL A 212 -2.64 3.62 18.50
C VAL A 212 -2.17 4.74 17.58
N TRP A 213 -3.07 5.37 16.82
CA TRP A 213 -2.69 6.45 15.90
C TRP A 213 -2.08 7.62 16.68
N SER A 214 -2.66 7.98 17.82
CA SER A 214 -2.22 9.08 18.68
C SER A 214 -0.82 8.89 19.28
N ILE A 215 -0.31 7.66 19.36
CA ILE A 215 1.09 7.38 19.77
C ILE A 215 2.09 8.03 18.80
N TYR A 216 1.72 8.12 17.52
CA TYR A 216 2.61 8.50 16.44
C TYR A 216 2.40 9.91 15.92
N THR A 217 1.43 10.64 16.44
CA THR A 217 1.14 12.01 16.00
C THR A 217 0.51 12.87 17.08
N PRO A 218 0.88 14.16 17.17
CA PRO A 218 0.20 15.12 18.04
C PRO A 218 -1.28 15.33 17.66
N SER A 219 -1.62 15.16 16.38
CA SER A 219 -2.99 15.33 15.89
C SER A 219 -3.28 14.39 14.72
N VAL A 220 -4.18 13.44 14.96
CA VAL A 220 -4.64 12.49 13.93
C VAL A 220 -5.26 13.24 12.76
N THR A 221 -6.09 14.26 13.01
CA THR A 221 -6.73 15.05 11.96
C THR A 221 -5.70 15.71 11.05
N VAL A 222 -4.69 16.36 11.63
CA VAL A 222 -3.60 16.98 10.85
C VAL A 222 -2.83 15.92 10.07
N SER A 223 -2.59 14.76 10.67
CA SER A 223 -1.91 13.65 9.99
C SER A 223 -2.68 13.11 8.80
N VAL A 224 -3.99 12.97 8.90
CA VAL A 224 -4.85 12.56 7.78
C VAL A 224 -4.83 13.61 6.67
N LEU A 225 -4.89 14.90 7.02
CA LEU A 225 -4.79 15.99 6.05
C LEU A 225 -3.44 16.02 5.34
N MET A 226 -2.34 15.77 6.06
CA MET A 226 -1.01 15.67 5.48
C MET A 226 -0.90 14.44 4.55
N ALA A 227 -1.44 13.31 4.98
CA ALA A 227 -1.40 12.07 4.21
C ALA A 227 -2.24 12.12 2.93
N LEU A 228 -3.41 12.77 2.97
CA LEU A 228 -4.35 12.81 1.84
C LEU A 228 -4.33 14.14 1.08
N GLY A 229 -3.56 15.13 1.51
CA GLY A 229 -3.59 16.49 0.96
C GLY A 229 -3.41 16.52 -0.56
N LEU A 230 -2.34 15.94 -1.09
CA LEU A 230 -2.11 15.91 -2.53
C LEU A 230 -3.20 15.13 -3.31
N PRO A 231 -3.53 13.85 -3.00
CA PRO A 231 -4.54 13.13 -3.76
C PRO A 231 -5.93 13.78 -3.63
N PHE A 232 -6.25 14.42 -2.50
CA PHE A 232 -7.47 15.19 -2.33
C PHE A 232 -7.50 16.43 -3.23
N LEU A 233 -6.42 17.22 -3.26
CA LEU A 233 -6.34 18.41 -4.13
C LEU A 233 -6.40 18.03 -5.61
N ILE A 234 -5.71 16.96 -6.04
CA ILE A 234 -5.82 16.43 -7.41
C ILE A 234 -7.27 16.02 -7.70
N THR A 235 -7.92 15.32 -6.76
CA THR A 235 -9.32 14.91 -6.91
C THR A 235 -10.25 16.11 -7.04
N LEU A 236 -10.04 17.16 -6.25
CA LEU A 236 -10.85 18.37 -6.24
C LEU A 236 -10.68 19.16 -7.56
N PHE A 237 -9.45 19.48 -7.93
CA PHE A 237 -9.18 20.29 -9.13
C PHE A 237 -9.38 19.54 -10.44
N ASN A 238 -9.41 18.21 -10.40
CA ASN A 238 -9.63 17.35 -11.57
C ASN A 238 -10.93 16.54 -11.48
N TYR A 239 -11.90 17.05 -10.70
CA TYR A 239 -13.11 16.29 -10.33
C TYR A 239 -13.88 15.72 -11.53
N GLN A 240 -13.96 16.47 -12.64
CA GLN A 240 -14.69 16.04 -13.83
C GLN A 240 -14.11 14.79 -14.49
N SER A 241 -12.78 14.65 -14.46
CA SER A 241 -12.13 13.43 -14.92
C SER A 241 -12.19 12.33 -13.86
N VAL A 242 -11.89 12.68 -12.60
CA VAL A 242 -11.81 11.73 -11.49
C VAL A 242 -13.14 11.01 -11.22
N LYS A 243 -14.28 11.71 -11.32
CA LYS A 243 -15.60 11.07 -11.14
C LYS A 243 -15.88 9.94 -12.13
N LYS A 244 -15.21 9.94 -13.29
CA LYS A 244 -15.29 8.88 -14.32
C LYS A 244 -14.24 7.79 -14.12
N ASN A 245 -13.19 8.05 -13.33
CA ASN A 245 -12.08 7.12 -13.13
C ASN A 245 -12.41 6.09 -12.03
N GLU A 246 -12.66 4.84 -12.44
CA GLU A 246 -13.01 3.75 -11.53
C GLU A 246 -11.87 3.34 -10.58
N TYR A 247 -10.61 3.49 -11.01
CA TYR A 247 -9.46 3.17 -10.18
C TYR A 247 -9.33 4.13 -9.01
N ILE A 248 -9.52 5.44 -9.24
CA ILE A 248 -9.49 6.44 -8.16
C ILE A 248 -10.66 6.24 -7.20
N LYS A 249 -11.88 5.99 -7.71
CA LYS A 249 -13.04 5.72 -6.85
C LYS A 249 -12.84 4.50 -5.97
N PHE A 250 -12.32 3.41 -6.53
CA PHE A 250 -12.02 2.21 -5.75
C PHE A 250 -10.91 2.44 -4.73
N SER A 251 -9.85 3.18 -5.09
CA SER A 251 -8.80 3.55 -4.15
C SER A 251 -9.29 4.43 -3.00
N TRP A 252 -10.25 5.34 -3.23
CA TRP A 252 -10.90 6.08 -2.15
C TRP A 252 -11.70 5.19 -1.20
N LEU A 253 -12.35 4.12 -1.70
CA LEU A 253 -12.97 3.12 -0.82
C LEU A 253 -11.93 2.37 0.01
N LEU A 254 -10.79 2.01 -0.59
CA LEU A 254 -9.68 1.39 0.16
C LEU A 254 -9.16 2.33 1.25
N VAL A 255 -8.99 3.62 0.96
CA VAL A 255 -8.59 4.63 1.94
C VAL A 255 -9.61 4.75 3.07
N LEU A 256 -10.91 4.78 2.76
CA LEU A 256 -11.98 4.84 3.77
C LEU A 256 -11.92 3.64 4.72
N PHE A 257 -11.86 2.41 4.19
CA PHE A 257 -11.81 1.22 5.04
C PHE A 257 -10.49 1.07 5.79
N ALA A 258 -9.38 1.50 5.19
CA ALA A 258 -8.09 1.55 5.88
C ALA A 258 -8.07 2.57 7.02
N PHE A 259 -8.69 3.74 6.81
CA PHE A 259 -8.88 4.74 7.85
C PHE A 259 -9.71 4.17 9.00
N ILE A 260 -10.88 3.58 8.73
CA ILE A 260 -11.73 2.97 9.76
C ILE A 260 -10.97 1.87 10.52
N LEU A 261 -10.25 1.01 9.80
CA LEU A 261 -9.49 -0.08 10.39
C LEU A 261 -8.42 0.44 11.36
N PHE A 262 -7.61 1.41 10.92
CA PHE A 262 -6.53 1.96 11.74
C PHE A 262 -7.06 2.87 12.87
N ALA A 263 -8.16 3.57 12.63
CA ALA A 263 -8.78 4.45 13.61
C ALA A 263 -9.48 3.67 14.73
N CYS A 264 -10.04 2.48 14.47
CA CYS A 264 -10.91 1.80 15.43
C CYS A 264 -10.28 0.57 16.09
N PHE A 265 -9.27 -0.06 15.49
CA PHE A 265 -8.77 -1.36 15.93
C PHE A 265 -7.28 -1.35 16.22
N ALA A 266 -6.90 -2.08 17.26
CA ALA A 266 -5.53 -2.28 17.70
C ALA A 266 -5.28 -3.73 18.11
N GLU A 267 -4.03 -4.17 18.04
CA GLU A 267 -3.61 -5.39 18.74
C GLU A 267 -3.41 -5.03 20.22
N GLY A 268 -3.83 -5.90 21.14
CA GLY A 268 -3.63 -5.72 22.58
C GLY A 268 -2.23 -6.15 23.03
N GLY A 269 -1.92 -5.86 24.29
CA GLY A 269 -0.67 -6.28 24.93
C GLY A 269 0.56 -5.61 24.35
N GLU A 270 1.67 -6.34 24.27
CA GLU A 270 2.98 -5.83 23.82
C GLU A 270 2.99 -5.32 22.37
N ARG A 271 2.03 -5.76 21.56
CA ARG A 271 1.92 -5.42 20.13
C ARG A 271 1.07 -4.18 19.86
N TYR A 272 0.53 -3.55 20.91
CA TYR A 272 -0.30 -2.35 20.78
C TYR A 272 0.44 -1.21 20.07
N SER A 273 1.69 -0.96 20.43
CA SER A 273 2.55 0.03 19.79
C SER A 273 3.25 -0.45 18.52
N ASP A 274 2.88 -1.60 17.95
CA ASP A 274 3.36 -2.01 16.61
C ASP A 274 2.54 -1.35 15.50
N GLY A 275 1.30 -0.96 15.80
CA GLY A 275 0.40 -0.34 14.83
C GLY A 275 0.13 -1.18 13.59
N ASN A 276 0.00 -2.50 13.74
CA ASN A 276 -0.11 -3.45 12.62
C ASN A 276 -1.30 -3.17 11.67
N PHE A 277 -2.37 -2.52 12.14
CA PHE A 277 -3.49 -2.11 11.28
C PHE A 277 -3.16 -0.91 10.38
N SER A 278 -2.15 -0.09 10.73
CA SER A 278 -1.68 1.03 9.90
C SER A 278 -1.11 0.58 8.55
N TRP A 279 -0.63 -0.66 8.42
CA TRP A 279 -0.10 -1.16 7.16
C TRP A 279 -1.13 -1.15 6.03
N SER A 280 -2.42 -1.31 6.36
CA SER A 280 -3.52 -1.15 5.40
C SER A 280 -3.69 0.30 4.96
N TRP A 281 -3.51 1.26 5.88
CA TRP A 281 -3.49 2.69 5.59
C TRP A 281 -2.41 3.03 4.58
N HIS A 282 -1.17 2.61 4.82
CA HIS A 282 -0.07 2.85 3.88
C HIS A 282 -0.27 2.22 2.50
N LEU A 283 -0.82 1.00 2.43
CA LEU A 283 -1.16 0.38 1.14
C LEU A 283 -2.20 1.21 0.38
N SER A 284 -3.26 1.65 1.06
CA SER A 284 -4.28 2.49 0.44
C SER A 284 -3.72 3.84 -0.05
N LEU A 285 -2.81 4.46 0.71
CA LEU A 285 -2.08 5.66 0.31
C LEU A 285 -1.30 5.43 -0.98
N SER A 286 -0.56 4.31 -1.08
CA SER A 286 0.21 3.99 -2.28
C SER A 286 -0.66 3.93 -3.55
N PHE A 287 -1.89 3.41 -3.44
CA PHE A 287 -2.80 3.29 -4.58
C PHE A 287 -3.51 4.59 -4.93
N ILE A 288 -3.99 5.34 -3.94
CA ILE A 288 -4.64 6.63 -4.22
C ILE A 288 -3.63 7.62 -4.81
N TYR A 289 -2.40 7.66 -4.31
CA TYR A 289 -1.32 8.46 -4.90
C TYR A 289 -1.04 8.04 -6.34
N LEU A 290 -0.80 6.75 -6.59
CA LEU A 290 -0.52 6.25 -7.94
C LEU A 290 -1.59 6.66 -8.95
N PHE A 291 -2.87 6.37 -8.68
CA PHE A 291 -3.92 6.64 -9.66
C PHE A 291 -4.23 8.12 -9.81
N THR A 292 -4.11 8.93 -8.75
CA THR A 292 -4.26 10.39 -8.86
C THR A 292 -3.08 11.03 -9.60
N ILE A 293 -1.85 10.55 -9.43
CA ILE A 293 -0.68 10.99 -10.20
C ILE A 293 -0.86 10.66 -11.69
N ILE A 294 -1.28 9.43 -12.02
CA ILE A 294 -1.59 9.05 -13.41
C ILE A 294 -2.62 10.03 -14.00
N GLU A 295 -3.71 10.29 -13.28
CA GLU A 295 -4.78 11.18 -13.74
C GLU A 295 -4.34 12.66 -13.81
N PHE A 296 -3.48 13.11 -12.92
CA PHE A 296 -2.86 14.44 -12.97
C PHE A 296 -2.05 14.62 -14.25
N PHE A 297 -1.17 13.68 -14.60
CA PHE A 297 -0.36 13.76 -15.82
C PHE A 297 -1.19 13.56 -17.11
N LYS A 298 -2.33 12.87 -17.05
CA LYS A 298 -3.30 12.80 -18.15
C LYS A 298 -3.95 14.16 -18.42
N GLN A 299 -4.29 14.88 -17.36
CA GLN A 299 -5.04 16.15 -17.44
C GLN A 299 -4.13 17.38 -17.34
N TYR A 300 -2.80 17.20 -17.32
CA TYR A 300 -1.82 18.25 -16.99
C TYR A 300 -1.94 19.51 -17.84
N PHE A 301 -2.10 19.35 -19.16
CA PHE A 301 -2.24 20.48 -20.08
C PHE A 301 -3.65 21.07 -20.13
N LEU A 302 -4.65 20.37 -19.59
CA LEU A 302 -6.04 20.82 -19.51
C LEU A 302 -6.31 21.64 -18.24
N MET A 303 -5.46 21.50 -17.21
CA MET A 303 -5.56 22.28 -15.99
C MET A 303 -5.01 23.70 -16.15
N PRO A 304 -5.59 24.71 -15.48
CA PRO A 304 -5.00 26.05 -15.41
C PRO A 304 -3.56 26.01 -14.89
N ALA A 305 -2.71 26.90 -15.41
CA ALA A 305 -1.29 26.98 -15.05
C ALA A 305 -1.05 27.06 -13.54
N VAL A 306 -1.82 27.91 -12.84
CA VAL A 306 -1.73 28.08 -11.38
C VAL A 306 -1.97 26.74 -10.66
N VAL A 307 -3.01 26.01 -11.06
CA VAL A 307 -3.36 24.72 -10.45
C VAL A 307 -2.28 23.67 -10.70
N ARG A 308 -1.88 23.47 -11.97
CA ARG A 308 -0.93 22.41 -12.31
C ARG A 308 0.46 22.66 -11.71
N TYR A 309 0.93 23.91 -11.67
CA TYR A 309 2.24 24.23 -11.10
C TYR A 309 2.23 24.13 -9.57
N SER A 310 1.14 24.54 -8.89
CA SER A 310 1.01 24.33 -7.45
C SER A 310 0.98 22.85 -7.07
N LEU A 311 0.19 22.03 -7.77
CA LEU A 311 0.15 20.59 -7.54
C LEU A 311 1.50 19.92 -7.82
N LEU A 312 2.18 20.33 -8.90
CA LEU A 312 3.52 19.83 -9.22
C LEU A 312 4.53 20.22 -8.15
N ALA A 313 4.49 21.45 -7.63
CA ALA A 313 5.39 21.89 -6.55
C ALA A 313 5.20 21.07 -5.27
N ILE A 314 3.95 20.82 -4.87
CA ILE A 314 3.64 19.95 -3.71
C ILE A 314 4.18 18.54 -3.97
N MET A 315 3.95 17.99 -5.16
CA MET A 315 4.41 16.66 -5.52
C MET A 315 5.95 16.55 -5.50
N LEU A 316 6.66 17.53 -6.07
CA LEU A 316 8.11 17.60 -6.07
C LEU A 316 8.67 17.72 -4.65
N TYR A 317 8.02 18.49 -3.78
CA TYR A 317 8.38 18.56 -2.36
C TYR A 317 8.25 17.20 -1.68
N GLN A 318 7.14 16.49 -1.88
CA GLN A 318 6.96 15.14 -1.31
C GLN A 318 7.96 14.13 -1.87
N VAL A 319 8.32 14.23 -3.15
CA VAL A 319 9.39 13.41 -3.76
C VAL A 319 10.74 13.72 -3.12
N TYR A 320 11.06 15.00 -2.89
CA TYR A 320 12.26 15.39 -2.15
C TYR A 320 12.30 14.78 -0.74
N VAL A 321 11.20 14.90 0.03
CA VAL A 321 11.08 14.31 1.37
C VAL A 321 11.26 12.79 1.33
N GLY A 322 10.70 12.12 0.32
CA GLY A 322 10.82 10.68 0.17
C GLY A 322 12.24 10.22 -0.18
N TRP A 323 12.92 10.90 -1.11
CA TRP A 323 14.33 10.64 -1.41
C TRP A 323 15.23 10.90 -0.21
N TYR A 324 15.04 12.03 0.46
CA TYR A 324 15.83 12.40 1.62
C TYR A 324 15.73 11.31 2.70
N PHE A 325 14.53 10.85 3.01
CA PHE A 325 14.34 9.76 3.96
C PHE A 325 14.95 8.43 3.50
N LEU A 326 14.84 8.09 2.21
CA LEU A 326 15.44 6.87 1.66
C LEU A 326 16.97 6.89 1.82
N VAL A 327 17.62 8.02 1.55
CA VAL A 327 19.07 8.20 1.72
C VAL A 327 19.46 8.06 3.18
N GLU A 328 18.74 8.69 4.10
CA GLU A 328 19.05 8.60 5.53
C GLU A 328 18.83 7.19 6.09
N MET A 329 17.82 6.47 5.60
CA MET A 329 17.65 5.05 5.93
C MET A 329 18.85 4.22 5.48
N ILE A 330 19.43 4.50 4.30
CA ILE A 330 20.64 3.83 3.81
C ILE A 330 21.83 4.16 4.72
N ASN A 331 21.89 5.38 5.26
CA ASN A 331 22.89 5.80 6.24
C ASN A 331 22.65 5.26 7.66
N GLY A 332 21.60 4.45 7.86
CA GLY A 332 21.32 3.79 9.14
C GLY A 332 20.35 4.53 10.07
N VAL A 333 19.73 5.62 9.62
CA VAL A 333 18.67 6.30 10.39
C VAL A 333 17.42 5.41 10.43
N ALA A 334 16.93 5.16 11.64
CA ALA A 334 15.74 4.33 11.82
C ALA A 334 14.48 5.04 11.32
N PHE A 335 13.53 4.27 10.77
CA PHE A 335 12.30 4.83 10.20
C PHE A 335 11.39 5.53 11.23
N ASN A 336 11.60 5.24 12.52
CA ASN A 336 10.87 5.80 13.65
C ASN A 336 11.56 7.02 14.28
N SER A 337 12.72 7.43 13.75
CA SER A 337 13.49 8.57 14.25
C SER A 337 12.71 9.89 14.12
N SER A 338 12.91 10.79 15.09
CA SER A 338 12.44 12.18 14.98
C SER A 338 13.26 12.93 13.94
N TYR A 339 12.74 14.07 13.47
CA TYR A 339 13.43 14.97 12.54
C TYR A 339 14.79 15.45 13.08
N ASP A 340 15.08 15.36 14.38
CA ASP A 340 16.40 15.74 14.94
C ASP A 340 17.52 14.83 14.45
N SER A 341 17.18 13.59 14.06
CA SER A 341 18.12 12.68 13.40
C SER A 341 18.36 13.03 11.93
N PHE A 342 17.72 14.09 11.42
CA PHE A 342 17.73 14.50 10.03
C PHE A 342 18.32 15.92 9.91
N PRO A 343 19.64 16.04 9.62
CA PRO A 343 20.39 17.29 9.78
C PRO A 343 19.95 18.47 8.88
N PHE A 344 19.18 18.21 7.82
CA PHE A 344 18.83 19.23 6.81
C PHE A 344 17.52 20.01 7.09
N PHE A 345 16.74 19.66 8.10
CA PHE A 345 15.56 20.46 8.47
C PHE A 345 15.91 21.72 9.29
N PHE A 346 17.19 21.92 9.62
CA PHE A 346 17.72 23.05 10.40
C PHE A 346 18.92 23.74 9.72
N GLY A 347 18.88 23.90 8.40
CA GLY A 347 19.79 24.75 7.63
C GLY A 347 19.12 26.03 7.17
#